data_AF-A0A7V7KHD4-F1
#
_entry.id   AF-A0A7V7KHD4-F1
#
_cell.length_a   1.000
_cell.length_b   1.000
_cell.length_c   1.000
_cell.angle_alpha   90.00
_cell.angle_beta   90.00
_cell.angle_gamma   90.00
#
_symmetry.space_group_name_H-M   'P 1'
#
loop_
_entity.id
_entity.type
_entity.pdbx_description
1 polymer ?
#
loop_
_entity_poly.entity_id
_entity_poly.type
_entity_poly.pdbx_seq_one_letter_code
_entity_poly.pdbx_strand_id
1 'polypeptide(L)'
;MEAPDDYFARQLPGMSSDPMMSPVDNPIARVSSLHNPPPVLVREALLAQHERWAGTPYRLGGTTRRGIDCSALVQNVFSETFRLELPRSTGEQVQQGTPIARDELQVGDLVFFRPPGPYDHVGIYVGDGYFLHASTSQGVILSELDNAYWQRYYWQARRTLEPTTLAQRVTTMDEG
;
A
#
# COMPACT_ATOMS: atom_id res chain seq x y z
N MET A 1 -31.49 -1.54 56.66
CA MET A 1 -30.21 -1.05 57.22
C MET A 1 -29.53 -0.33 56.07
N GLU A 2 -29.85 0.95 55.92
CA GLU A 2 -29.34 1.84 54.88
C GLU A 2 -27.94 2.31 55.24
N ALA A 3 -27.05 2.44 54.25
CA ALA A 3 -25.76 3.10 54.39
C ALA A 3 -25.95 4.61 54.11
N PRO A 4 -25.27 5.50 54.85
CA PRO A 4 -25.32 6.92 54.53
C PRO A 4 -24.37 7.26 53.40
N ASP A 5 -24.88 8.12 52.52
CA ASP A 5 -24.13 8.85 51.51
C ASP A 5 -23.24 9.92 52.14
N ASP A 6 -22.17 10.18 51.39
CA ASP A 6 -21.29 11.34 51.44
C ASP A 6 -20.13 11.35 52.44
N TYR A 7 -19.01 11.85 51.90
CA TYR A 7 -18.27 13.00 52.43
C TYR A 7 -16.75 12.73 52.57
N PHE A 8 -16.04 13.02 51.47
CA PHE A 8 -14.71 13.66 51.41
C PHE A 8 -13.51 12.80 51.00
N ALA A 9 -13.17 12.95 49.71
CA ALA A 9 -11.92 13.56 49.27
C ALA A 9 -10.70 13.32 50.17
N ARG A 10 -9.85 12.40 49.75
CA ARG A 10 -8.40 12.57 49.90
C ARG A 10 -7.73 12.41 48.55
N GLN A 11 -7.65 13.55 47.86
CA GLN A 11 -6.59 13.79 46.88
C GLN A 11 -5.26 13.56 47.60
N LEU A 12 -4.50 12.55 47.17
CA LEU A 12 -3.12 12.35 47.61
C LEU A 12 -2.22 13.29 46.80
N PRO A 13 -1.44 14.18 47.43
CA PRO A 13 -0.46 14.99 46.73
C PRO A 13 0.86 14.22 46.56
N GLY A 14 1.47 14.30 45.37
CA GLY A 14 2.89 13.98 45.18
C GLY A 14 3.26 12.70 44.43
N MET A 15 2.62 12.39 43.30
CA MET A 15 3.16 11.43 42.32
C MET A 15 3.32 12.14 40.98
N SER A 16 4.52 12.66 40.77
CA SER A 16 5.02 13.19 39.52
C SER A 16 5.11 12.12 38.44
N SER A 17 4.74 12.50 37.22
CA SER A 17 5.15 11.94 35.93
C SER A 17 5.00 10.42 35.76
N ASP A 18 3.86 10.07 35.19
CA ASP A 18 3.67 8.99 34.21
C ASP A 18 5.00 8.47 33.62
N PRO A 19 5.41 7.21 33.87
CA PRO A 19 6.52 6.65 33.13
C PRO A 19 6.03 6.41 31.71
N MET A 20 6.57 7.15 30.75
CA MET A 20 6.55 6.74 29.35
C MET A 20 7.24 5.37 29.23
N MET A 21 6.47 4.31 29.40
CA MET A 21 6.85 2.98 28.94
C MET A 21 6.80 3.02 27.41
N SER A 22 7.92 2.64 26.80
CA SER A 22 7.99 2.43 25.35
C SER A 22 6.93 1.40 24.93
N PRO A 23 6.26 1.52 23.77
CA PRO A 23 5.16 0.64 23.35
C PRO A 23 5.52 -0.86 23.21
N VAL A 24 6.77 -1.23 23.47
CA VAL A 24 7.35 -2.53 23.12
C VAL A 24 6.88 -3.67 24.04
N ASP A 25 6.43 -3.34 25.26
CA ASP A 25 6.16 -4.32 26.33
C ASP A 25 4.68 -4.44 26.73
N ASN A 26 3.73 -3.81 26.01
CA ASN A 26 2.31 -3.98 26.30
C ASN A 26 1.70 -5.16 25.50
N PRO A 27 1.36 -6.29 26.14
CA PRO A 27 0.80 -7.46 25.44
C PRO A 27 -0.56 -7.18 24.79
N ILE A 28 -1.35 -6.24 25.32
CA ILE A 28 -2.64 -5.86 24.71
C ILE A 28 -2.42 -5.10 23.40
N ALA A 29 -1.43 -4.20 23.35
CA ALA A 29 -1.09 -3.48 22.13
C ALA A 29 -0.63 -4.45 21.02
N ARG A 30 0.16 -5.48 21.36
CA ARG A 30 0.57 -6.52 20.39
C ARG A 30 -0.62 -7.29 19.83
N VAL A 31 -1.57 -7.70 20.67
CA VAL A 31 -2.77 -8.43 20.20
C VAL A 31 -3.66 -7.55 19.32
N SER A 32 -3.80 -6.26 19.62
CA SER A 32 -4.55 -5.33 18.76
C SER A 32 -3.85 -5.07 17.41
N SER A 33 -2.52 -4.96 17.39
CA SER A 33 -1.74 -4.79 16.14
C SER A 33 -1.83 -6.00 15.20
N LEU A 34 -2.06 -7.21 15.73
CA LEU A 34 -2.33 -8.40 14.91
C LEU A 34 -3.66 -8.31 14.16
N HIS A 35 -4.68 -7.64 14.73
CA HIS A 35 -6.01 -7.55 14.13
C HIS A 35 -6.13 -6.41 13.10
N ASN A 36 -5.35 -5.33 13.26
CA ASN A 36 -5.34 -4.21 12.33
C ASN A 36 -3.90 -3.78 12.02
N PRO A 37 -3.21 -4.52 11.14
CA PRO A 37 -1.83 -4.23 10.79
C PRO A 37 -1.71 -2.85 10.12
N PRO A 38 -0.62 -2.11 10.40
CA PRO A 38 -0.46 -0.76 9.92
C PRO A 38 -0.21 -0.73 8.41
N PRO A 39 -0.75 0.26 7.66
CA PRO A 39 -0.53 0.42 6.22
C PRO A 39 0.94 0.51 5.80
N VAL A 40 1.85 0.84 6.72
CA VAL A 40 3.31 0.85 6.47
C VAL A 40 3.82 -0.51 5.97
N LEU A 41 3.20 -1.62 6.40
CA LEU A 41 3.59 -2.96 5.93
C LEU A 41 3.31 -3.15 4.44
N VAL A 42 2.25 -2.53 3.91
CA VAL A 42 1.96 -2.55 2.47
C VAL A 42 3.09 -1.84 1.71
N ARG A 43 3.55 -0.70 2.22
CA ARG A 43 4.64 0.07 1.61
C ARG A 43 5.93 -0.73 1.60
N GLU A 44 6.31 -1.30 2.73
CA GLU A 44 7.50 -2.15 2.85
C GLU A 44 7.45 -3.34 1.88
N ALA A 45 6.30 -4.02 1.80
CA ALA A 45 6.12 -5.15 0.89
C ALA A 45 6.22 -4.74 -0.59
N LEU A 46 5.68 -3.58 -0.96
CA LEU A 46 5.80 -3.03 -2.31
C LEU A 46 7.24 -2.61 -2.65
N LEU A 47 7.98 -2.05 -1.69
CA LEU A 47 9.40 -1.73 -1.87
C LEU A 47 10.26 -2.99 -2.02
N ALA A 48 9.99 -4.04 -1.25
CA ALA A 48 10.63 -5.34 -1.42
C ALA A 48 10.33 -5.95 -2.81
N GLN A 49 9.10 -5.77 -3.32
CA GLN A 49 8.78 -6.14 -4.70
C GLN A 49 9.53 -5.30 -5.73
N HIS A 50 9.64 -3.99 -5.51
CA HIS A 50 10.46 -3.12 -6.36
C HIS A 50 11.91 -3.62 -6.41
N GLU A 51 12.55 -3.91 -5.28
CA GLU A 51 13.93 -4.43 -5.24
C GLU A 51 14.10 -5.71 -6.05
N ARG A 52 13.11 -6.61 -5.98
CA ARG A 52 13.11 -7.82 -6.80
C ARG A 52 13.05 -7.50 -8.29
N TRP A 53 12.14 -6.61 -8.69
CA TRP A 53 11.82 -6.33 -10.10
C TRP A 53 12.69 -5.26 -10.76
N ALA A 54 13.37 -4.43 -9.98
CA ALA A 54 14.14 -3.27 -10.42
C ALA A 54 15.01 -3.59 -11.65
N GLY A 55 14.89 -2.74 -12.67
CA GLY A 55 15.65 -2.86 -13.92
C GLY A 55 15.20 -3.98 -14.87
N THR A 56 14.19 -4.79 -14.52
CA THR A 56 13.60 -5.76 -15.47
C THR A 56 13.12 -5.00 -16.71
N PRO A 57 13.58 -5.34 -17.94
CA PRO A 57 13.22 -4.59 -19.14
C PRO A 57 11.72 -4.61 -19.41
N TYR A 58 11.20 -3.54 -20.02
CA TYR A 58 9.83 -3.55 -20.49
C TYR A 58 9.68 -4.46 -21.71
N ARG A 59 8.64 -5.29 -21.71
CA ARG A 59 8.23 -6.08 -22.88
C ARG A 59 6.72 -6.23 -22.91
N LEU A 60 6.06 -5.68 -23.93
CA LEU A 60 4.62 -5.84 -24.12
C LEU A 60 4.25 -7.33 -24.17
N GLY A 61 3.27 -7.75 -23.36
CA GLY A 61 2.87 -9.14 -23.19
C GLY A 61 3.77 -9.95 -22.25
N GLY A 62 4.94 -9.42 -21.87
CA GLY A 62 5.90 -10.09 -21.00
C GLY A 62 5.42 -10.20 -19.56
N THR A 63 5.81 -11.29 -18.89
CA THR A 63 5.37 -11.63 -17.52
C THR A 63 6.53 -12.10 -16.62
N THR A 64 7.79 -11.93 -17.06
CA THR A 64 8.96 -12.55 -16.41
C THR A 64 10.10 -11.57 -16.18
N ARG A 65 11.12 -11.98 -15.41
CA ARG A 65 12.37 -11.22 -15.19
C ARG A 65 13.17 -10.89 -16.47
N ARG A 66 12.89 -11.56 -17.59
CA ARG A 66 13.51 -11.25 -18.90
C ARG A 66 12.78 -10.15 -19.67
N GLY A 67 11.63 -9.71 -19.18
CA GLY A 67 10.76 -8.78 -19.87
C GLY A 67 9.36 -8.82 -19.29
N ILE A 68 8.86 -7.67 -18.83
CA ILE A 68 7.53 -7.54 -18.23
C ILE A 68 6.83 -6.27 -18.72
N ASP A 69 5.51 -6.29 -18.86
CA ASP A 69 4.74 -5.06 -19.10
C ASP A 69 4.12 -4.50 -17.82
N CYS A 70 3.52 -3.31 -17.92
CA CYS A 70 2.98 -2.58 -16.77
C CYS A 70 1.88 -3.36 -16.05
N SER A 71 0.91 -3.90 -16.80
CA SER A 71 -0.21 -4.65 -16.24
C SER A 71 0.21 -6.02 -15.68
N ALA A 72 1.17 -6.70 -16.30
CA ALA A 72 1.75 -7.93 -15.77
C ALA A 72 2.55 -7.69 -14.48
N LEU A 73 3.28 -6.58 -14.37
CA LEU A 73 3.98 -6.21 -13.15
C LEU A 73 2.98 -6.04 -12.00
N VAL A 74 1.90 -5.30 -12.23
CA VAL A 74 0.82 -5.11 -11.24
C VAL A 74 0.21 -6.45 -10.85
N GLN A 75 -0.14 -7.29 -11.82
CA GLN A 75 -0.70 -8.61 -11.57
C GLN A 75 0.23 -9.48 -10.71
N ASN A 76 1.51 -9.60 -11.07
CA ASN A 76 2.48 -10.41 -10.33
C ASN A 76 2.66 -9.88 -8.90
N VAL A 77 2.85 -8.57 -8.73
CA VAL A 77 3.03 -7.97 -7.40
C VAL A 77 1.83 -8.23 -6.51
N PHE A 78 0.60 -8.06 -7.01
CA PHE A 78 -0.61 -8.28 -6.22
C PHE A 78 -0.88 -9.76 -5.90
N SER A 79 -0.65 -10.67 -6.85
CA SER A 79 -0.82 -12.11 -6.63
C SER A 79 0.22 -12.64 -5.62
N GLU A 80 1.50 -12.28 -5.80
CA GLU A 80 2.59 -12.77 -4.96
C GLU A 80 2.52 -12.22 -3.54
N THR A 81 2.14 -10.94 -3.38
CA THR A 81 2.25 -10.21 -2.09
C THR A 81 0.94 -10.14 -1.34
N PHE A 82 -0.18 -10.04 -2.05
CA PHE A 82 -1.50 -9.79 -1.44
C PHE A 82 -2.53 -10.87 -1.77
N ARG A 83 -2.13 -11.96 -2.45
CA ARG A 83 -3.03 -13.03 -2.89
C ARG A 83 -4.29 -12.48 -3.58
N LEU A 84 -4.11 -11.40 -4.35
CA LEU A 84 -5.18 -10.75 -5.08
C LEU A 84 -4.91 -10.94 -6.57
N GLU A 85 -5.77 -11.73 -7.20
CA GLU A 85 -5.71 -11.95 -8.64
C GLU A 85 -6.32 -10.75 -9.36
N LEU A 86 -5.49 -10.03 -10.10
CA LEU A 86 -5.92 -8.94 -10.97
C LEU A 86 -5.95 -9.41 -12.43
N PRO A 87 -6.85 -8.83 -13.26
CA PRO A 87 -6.87 -9.11 -14.69
C PRO A 87 -5.54 -8.82 -15.38
N ARG A 88 -5.32 -9.44 -16.55
CA ARG A 88 -4.04 -9.37 -17.24
C ARG A 88 -3.78 -8.01 -17.90
N SER A 89 -4.83 -7.31 -18.34
CA SER A 89 -4.68 -6.10 -19.15
C SER A 89 -4.99 -4.81 -18.38
N THR A 90 -4.32 -3.71 -18.74
CA THR A 90 -4.58 -2.38 -18.16
C THR A 90 -6.06 -1.97 -18.29
N GLY A 91 -6.71 -2.28 -19.42
CA GLY A 91 -8.11 -1.94 -19.68
C GLY A 91 -9.12 -2.70 -18.82
N GLU A 92 -8.75 -3.88 -18.32
CA GLU A 92 -9.56 -4.63 -17.34
C GLU A 92 -9.21 -4.23 -15.91
N GLN A 93 -7.93 -3.97 -15.62
CA GLN A 93 -7.46 -3.51 -14.31
C GLN A 93 -8.08 -2.17 -13.92
N VAL A 94 -8.28 -1.24 -14.87
CA VAL A 94 -8.91 0.06 -14.60
C VAL A 94 -10.39 -0.06 -14.20
N GLN A 95 -11.02 -1.21 -14.42
CA GLN A 95 -12.40 -1.49 -14.01
C GLN A 95 -12.47 -2.17 -12.64
N GLN A 96 -11.32 -2.52 -12.03
CA GLN A 96 -11.30 -3.18 -10.73
C GLN A 96 -11.40 -2.16 -9.59
N GLY A 97 -12.13 -2.54 -8.54
CA GLY A 97 -12.25 -1.72 -7.34
C GLY A 97 -13.01 -0.41 -7.54
N THR A 98 -12.83 0.52 -6.61
CA THR A 98 -13.52 1.81 -6.60
C THR A 98 -12.65 2.91 -7.19
N PRO A 99 -13.21 3.86 -7.98
CA PRO A 99 -12.49 5.07 -8.37
C PRO A 99 -12.12 5.91 -7.14
N ILE A 100 -10.93 6.50 -7.12
CA ILE A 100 -10.42 7.33 -6.03
C ILE A 100 -9.90 8.66 -6.59
N ALA A 101 -10.13 9.75 -5.85
CA ALA A 101 -9.56 11.04 -6.19
C ALA A 101 -8.04 11.05 -5.94
N ARG A 102 -7.29 11.86 -6.69
CA ARG A 102 -5.81 11.83 -6.63
C ARG A 102 -5.28 12.20 -5.24
N ASP A 103 -5.95 13.10 -4.54
CA ASP A 103 -5.64 13.56 -3.17
C ASP A 103 -6.04 12.54 -2.08
N GLU A 104 -6.79 11.50 -2.44
CA GLU A 104 -7.21 10.41 -1.54
C GLU A 104 -6.36 9.15 -1.73
N LEU A 105 -5.29 9.22 -2.53
CA LEU A 105 -4.40 8.10 -2.83
C LEU A 105 -3.77 7.51 -1.56
N GLN A 106 -3.85 6.19 -1.45
CA GLN A 106 -3.26 5.40 -0.39
C GLN A 106 -2.36 4.30 -0.96
N VAL A 107 -1.38 3.88 -0.16
CA VAL A 107 -0.42 2.83 -0.55
C VAL A 107 -1.17 1.58 -1.01
N GLY A 108 -0.82 1.08 -2.20
CA GLY A 108 -1.48 -0.04 -2.85
C GLY A 108 -2.56 0.36 -3.85
N ASP A 109 -2.95 1.62 -3.95
CA ASP A 109 -3.87 2.06 -5.01
C ASP A 109 -3.21 1.94 -6.39
N LEU A 110 -4.01 1.59 -7.40
CA LEU A 110 -3.57 1.53 -8.79
C LEU A 110 -3.72 2.91 -9.43
N VAL A 111 -2.65 3.42 -10.03
CA VAL A 111 -2.64 4.69 -10.76
C VAL A 111 -2.54 4.43 -12.26
N PHE A 112 -3.39 5.08 -13.04
CA PHE A 112 -3.53 4.88 -14.47
C PHE A 112 -3.19 6.15 -15.23
N PHE A 113 -2.57 5.97 -16.41
CA PHE A 113 -2.09 7.06 -17.25
C PHE A 113 -2.40 6.79 -18.72
N ARG A 114 -2.48 7.87 -19.49
CA ARG A 114 -2.67 7.88 -20.94
C ARG A 114 -1.49 8.57 -21.64
N PRO A 115 -0.30 7.96 -21.64
CA PRO A 115 0.85 8.52 -22.33
C PRO A 115 0.63 8.54 -23.86
N PRO A 116 1.46 9.29 -24.62
CA PRO A 116 1.39 9.25 -26.08
C PRO A 116 1.64 7.84 -26.59
N GLY A 117 0.73 7.33 -27.40
CA GLY A 117 0.81 5.99 -27.95
C GLY A 117 -0.54 5.28 -27.91
N PRO A 118 -0.60 4.03 -28.36
CA PRO A 118 -1.87 3.29 -28.46
C PRO A 118 -2.28 2.57 -27.16
N TYR A 119 -1.46 2.61 -26.11
CA TYR A 119 -1.67 1.81 -24.90
C TYR A 119 -1.75 2.67 -23.63
N ASP A 120 -2.73 2.36 -22.79
CA ASP A 120 -2.82 2.87 -21.43
C ASP A 120 -1.72 2.27 -20.55
N HIS A 121 -1.33 3.00 -19.51
CA HIS A 121 -0.28 2.61 -18.59
C HIS A 121 -0.80 2.54 -17.16
N VAL A 122 -0.22 1.64 -16.35
CA VAL A 122 -0.61 1.41 -14.96
C VAL A 122 0.63 1.27 -14.06
N GLY A 123 0.48 1.68 -12.80
CA GLY A 123 1.43 1.40 -11.74
C GLY A 123 0.75 1.31 -10.38
N ILE A 124 1.54 1.00 -9.35
CA ILE A 124 1.08 0.84 -7.97
C ILE A 124 1.60 2.02 -7.16
N TYR A 125 0.71 2.79 -6.54
CA TYR A 125 1.11 3.87 -5.65
C TYR A 125 1.77 3.30 -4.40
N VAL A 126 2.99 3.74 -4.10
CA VAL A 126 3.79 3.26 -2.96
C VAL A 126 3.85 4.28 -1.81
N GLY A 127 3.11 5.37 -1.91
CA GLY A 127 3.14 6.47 -0.94
C GLY A 127 4.13 7.57 -1.32
N ASP A 128 4.08 8.67 -0.56
CA ASP A 128 4.99 9.82 -0.69
C ASP A 128 5.08 10.43 -2.10
N GLY A 129 4.01 10.30 -2.91
CA GLY A 129 4.01 10.77 -4.29
C GLY A 129 4.69 9.84 -5.29
N TYR A 130 5.13 8.64 -4.89
CA TYR A 130 5.82 7.69 -5.76
C TYR A 130 4.92 6.53 -6.18
N PHE A 131 5.22 5.95 -7.34
CA PHE A 131 4.57 4.73 -7.81
C PHE A 131 5.54 3.78 -8.51
N LEU A 132 5.31 2.47 -8.32
CA LEU A 132 6.04 1.37 -8.94
C LEU A 132 5.40 1.02 -10.28
N HIS A 133 6.20 0.97 -11.35
CA HIS A 133 5.72 0.59 -12.68
C HIS A 133 6.84 0.04 -13.57
N ALA A 134 6.45 -0.58 -14.69
CA ALA A 134 7.38 -0.95 -15.76
C ALA A 134 7.49 0.19 -16.79
N SER A 135 8.55 1.00 -16.73
CA SER A 135 8.85 2.04 -17.72
C SER A 135 9.31 1.43 -19.04
N THR A 136 8.76 1.93 -20.16
CA THR A 136 9.11 1.45 -21.51
C THR A 136 10.58 1.66 -21.87
N SER A 137 11.24 2.66 -21.29
CA SER A 137 12.65 3.00 -21.56
C SER A 137 13.62 2.53 -20.48
N GLN A 138 13.16 2.46 -19.23
CA GLN A 138 14.03 2.21 -18.07
C GLN A 138 13.77 0.87 -17.36
N GLY A 139 12.77 0.11 -17.82
CA GLY A 139 12.33 -1.11 -17.14
C GLY A 139 11.58 -0.80 -15.85
N VAL A 140 11.54 -1.76 -14.92
CA VAL A 140 10.81 -1.57 -13.65
C VAL A 140 11.54 -0.58 -12.74
N ILE A 141 10.85 0.49 -12.36
CA ILE A 141 11.37 1.60 -11.57
C ILE A 141 10.29 2.19 -10.65
N LEU A 142 10.72 3.05 -9.71
CA LEU A 142 9.86 4.02 -9.03
C LEU A 142 9.92 5.37 -9.76
N SER A 143 8.76 6.00 -9.93
CA SER A 143 8.65 7.35 -10.49
C SER A 143 7.83 8.26 -9.57
N GLU A 144 8.14 9.55 -9.58
CA GLU A 144 7.32 10.58 -8.94
C GLU A 144 6.07 10.88 -9.79
N LEU A 145 4.89 10.84 -9.16
CA LEU A 145 3.63 11.26 -9.77
C LEU A 145 3.66 12.74 -10.16
N ASP A 146 4.42 13.55 -9.43
CA ASP A 146 4.51 15.00 -9.62
C ASP A 146 5.54 15.44 -10.67
N ASN A 147 6.26 14.49 -11.28
CA ASN A 147 7.04 14.83 -12.45
C ASN A 147 6.11 15.28 -13.60
N ALA A 148 6.51 16.33 -14.33
CA ALA A 148 5.75 16.93 -15.41
C ALA A 148 5.18 15.93 -16.43
N TYR A 149 5.91 14.85 -16.74
CA TYR A 149 5.42 13.81 -17.65
C TYR A 149 4.21 13.07 -17.04
N TRP A 150 4.34 12.55 -15.83
CA TRP A 150 3.30 11.76 -15.18
C TRP A 150 2.09 12.59 -14.77
N GLN A 151 2.31 13.84 -14.34
CA GLN A 151 1.20 14.78 -14.11
C GLN A 151 0.39 15.03 -15.39
N ARG A 152 1.07 15.25 -16.52
CA ARG A 152 0.42 15.55 -17.80
C ARG A 152 -0.45 14.40 -18.31
N TYR A 153 -0.04 13.16 -18.05
CA TYR A 153 -0.72 11.97 -18.57
C TYR A 153 -1.52 11.20 -17.53
N TYR A 154 -1.60 11.69 -16.28
CA TYR A 154 -2.43 11.09 -15.24
C TYR A 154 -3.89 11.02 -15.71
N TRP A 155 -4.52 9.86 -15.52
CA TRP A 155 -5.89 9.63 -15.93
C TRP A 155 -6.83 9.42 -14.75
N GLN A 156 -6.60 8.39 -13.94
CA GLN A 156 -7.44 8.06 -12.77
C GLN A 156 -6.71 7.11 -11.82
N ALA A 157 -7.30 6.88 -10.64
CA ALA A 157 -6.85 5.87 -9.70
C ALA A 157 -7.98 4.91 -9.29
N ARG A 158 -7.60 3.71 -8.87
CA ARG A 158 -8.50 2.67 -8.38
C ARG A 158 -7.97 2.04 -7.10
N ARG A 159 -8.86 1.88 -6.10
CA ARG A 159 -8.59 1.09 -4.90
C ARG A 159 -9.23 -0.28 -5.04
N THR A 160 -8.40 -1.31 -5.14
CA THR A 160 -8.87 -2.70 -5.25
C THR A 160 -9.21 -3.29 -3.90
N LEU A 161 -8.46 -2.93 -2.85
CA LEU A 161 -8.69 -3.29 -1.45
C LEU A 161 -8.19 -2.17 -0.54
N GLU A 162 -8.79 -2.04 0.65
CA GLU A 162 -8.31 -1.12 1.67
C GLU A 162 -6.89 -1.48 2.16
N PRO A 163 -6.01 -0.50 2.45
CA PRO A 163 -4.63 -0.78 2.85
C PRO A 163 -4.51 -1.64 4.11
N THR A 164 -5.44 -1.52 5.06
CA THR A 164 -5.49 -2.39 6.24
C THR A 164 -5.75 -3.85 5.87
N THR A 165 -6.65 -4.08 4.90
CA THR A 165 -6.91 -5.43 4.36
C THR A 165 -5.69 -5.96 3.62
N LEU A 166 -5.00 -5.12 2.83
CA LEU A 166 -3.75 -5.51 2.17
C LEU A 166 -2.68 -5.89 3.20
N ALA A 167 -2.53 -5.10 4.27
CA ALA A 167 -1.57 -5.34 5.32
C ALA A 167 -1.84 -6.67 6.07
N GLN A 168 -3.10 -7.03 6.31
CA GLN A 168 -3.47 -8.33 6.89
C GLN A 168 -3.00 -9.51 6.04
N ARG A 169 -3.07 -9.36 4.71
CA ARG A 169 -2.64 -10.41 3.80
C ARG A 169 -1.12 -10.57 3.74
N VAL A 170 -0.37 -9.50 3.97
CA VAL A 170 1.08 -9.56 4.13
C VAL A 170 1.46 -10.34 5.39
N THR A 171 0.85 -10.03 6.54
CA THR A 171 1.21 -10.68 7.81
C THR A 171 0.90 -12.16 7.85
N THR A 172 -0.16 -12.61 7.17
CA THR A 172 -0.49 -14.04 7.07
C THR A 172 0.52 -14.86 6.25
N MET A 173 1.50 -14.22 5.59
CA MET A 173 2.55 -14.92 4.84
C MET A 173 3.71 -15.40 5.73
N ASP A 174 3.99 -14.73 6.86
CA ASP A 174 5.15 -15.02 7.71
C ASP A 174 4.91 -16.14 8.73
N GLU A 175 3.67 -16.61 8.88
CA GLU A 175 3.29 -17.68 9.83
C GLU A 175 3.23 -19.09 9.19
N GLY A 176 3.71 -19.26 7.95
CA GLY A 176 3.61 -20.50 7.16
C GLY A 176 4.92 -21.20 6.85
#